data_AF-A0A7V3T6G2-F1
#
_entry.id   AF-A0A7V3T6G2-F1
#
_cell.length_a   1.000
_cell.length_b   1.000
_cell.length_c   1.000
_cell.angle_alpha   90.00
_cell.angle_beta   90.00
_cell.angle_gamma   90.00
#
_symmetry.space_group_name_H-M   'P 1'
#
loop_
_entity.id
_entity.type
_entity.pdbx_description
1 polymer ?
#
loop_
_entity_poly.entity_id
_entity_poly.type
_entity_poly.pdbx_seq_one_letter_code
_entity_poly.pdbx_strand_id
1 'polypeptide(L)'
;MATVRGEGYALVYTPTGKPFQVRLDTLPSREVQAWWFDPRTGRSQAVGRLACTGQRAFVPPEPGKHLDWVLVLDDAARNYPPPGQNP
;
A
#
# COMPACT_ATOMS: atom_id res chain seq x y z
N MET A 1 -11.04 7.12 -4.64
CA MET A 1 -9.76 6.38 -4.65
C MET A 1 -8.80 7.19 -5.48
N ALA A 2 -7.65 7.55 -4.93
CA ALA A 2 -6.58 8.22 -5.67
C ALA A 2 -5.40 7.26 -5.75
N THR A 3 -4.74 7.21 -6.90
CA THR A 3 -3.57 6.35 -7.13
C THR A 3 -2.43 7.21 -7.63
N VAL A 4 -1.29 7.17 -6.95
CA VAL A 4 -0.03 7.78 -7.40
C VAL A 4 0.96 6.65 -7.64
N ARG A 5 1.68 6.69 -8.75
CA ARG A 5 2.72 5.71 -9.08
C ARG A 5 3.98 6.42 -9.55
N GLY A 6 5.13 5.92 -9.15
CA GLY A 6 6.45 6.36 -9.60
C GLY A 6 7.32 5.17 -10.00
N GLU A 7 8.61 5.42 -10.24
CA GLU A 7 9.57 4.34 -10.51
C GLU A 7 9.84 3.53 -9.23
N GLY A 8 9.14 2.41 -9.09
CA GLY A 8 9.32 1.47 -7.98
C GLY A 8 8.49 1.77 -6.72
N TYR A 9 7.41 2.54 -6.84
CA TYR A 9 6.41 2.63 -5.77
C TYR A 9 5.01 2.95 -6.31
N ALA A 10 3.99 2.51 -5.58
CA ALA A 10 2.59 2.89 -5.80
C ALA A 10 1.89 3.18 -4.47
N LEU A 11 1.09 4.24 -4.46
CA LEU A 11 0.31 4.70 -3.32
C LEU A 11 -1.16 4.66 -3.72
N VAL A 12 -1.98 3.96 -2.93
CA VAL A 12 -3.43 3.90 -3.13
C VAL A 12 -4.13 4.44 -1.89
N TYR A 13 -4.84 5.56 -2.06
CA TYR A 13 -5.61 6.17 -0.99
C TYR A 13 -7.08 5.75 -1.06
N THR A 14 -7.59 5.20 0.04
CA THR A 14 -8.99 4.75 0.17
C THR A 14 -9.70 5.40 1.35
N PRO A 15 -10.59 6.39 1.12
CA PRO A 15 -11.30 7.08 2.19
C PRO A 15 -12.47 6.30 2.81
N THR A 16 -12.86 5.16 2.23
CA THR A 16 -14.16 4.52 2.54
C THR A 16 -14.07 3.15 3.22
N GLY A 17 -12.87 2.67 3.58
CA GLY A 17 -12.70 1.39 4.28
C GLY A 17 -13.19 0.17 3.49
N LYS A 18 -13.50 0.32 2.19
CA LYS A 18 -14.02 -0.76 1.35
C LYS A 18 -12.87 -1.58 0.76
N PRO A 19 -13.03 -2.92 0.63
CA PRO A 19 -12.11 -3.74 -0.14
C PRO A 19 -11.96 -3.23 -1.57
N PHE A 20 -10.75 -3.30 -2.11
CA PHE A 20 -10.46 -2.96 -3.50
C PHE A 20 -9.43 -3.92 -4.10
N GLN A 21 -9.40 -3.98 -5.43
CA GLN A 21 -8.42 -4.78 -6.16
C GLN A 21 -7.35 -3.88 -6.75
N VAL A 22 -6.09 -4.29 -6.62
CA VAL A 22 -4.94 -3.63 -7.23
C VAL A 22 -4.29 -4.59 -8.22
N ARG A 23 -4.02 -4.07 -9.42
CA ARG A 23 -3.28 -4.77 -10.48
C ARG A 23 -1.78 -4.65 -10.23
N LEU A 24 -1.19 -5.66 -9.60
CA LEU A 24 0.23 -5.67 -9.25
C LEU A 24 1.12 -5.96 -10.47
N ASP A 25 0.58 -6.62 -11.49
CA ASP A 25 1.21 -6.87 -12.80
C ASP A 25 1.52 -5.60 -13.59
N THR A 26 0.94 -4.46 -13.21
CA THR A 26 1.22 -3.16 -13.83
C THR A 26 2.42 -2.43 -13.21
N LEU A 27 2.99 -2.98 -12.14
CA LEU A 27 4.16 -2.41 -11.48
C LEU A 27 5.43 -2.90 -12.18
N PRO A 28 6.45 -2.03 -12.34
CA PRO A 28 7.71 -2.40 -12.99
C PRO A 28 8.59 -3.34 -12.11
N SER A 29 8.27 -3.44 -10.83
CA SER A 29 8.99 -4.26 -9.85
C SER A 29 8.59 -5.74 -9.96
N ARG A 30 9.46 -6.66 -9.56
CA ARG A 30 9.14 -8.11 -9.49
C ARG A 30 8.39 -8.47 -8.20
N GLU A 31 8.76 -7.81 -7.11
CA GLU A 31 8.20 -8.00 -5.78
C GLU A 31 8.03 -6.63 -5.12
N VAL A 32 6.92 -6.44 -4.42
CA VAL A 32 6.67 -5.24 -3.62
C VAL A 32 6.42 -5.60 -2.17
N GLN A 33 6.95 -4.79 -1.27
CA GLN A 33 6.57 -4.76 0.13
C GLN A 33 5.32 -3.89 0.28
N ALA A 34 4.24 -4.50 0.76
CA ALA A 34 2.99 -3.80 1.01
C ALA A 34 2.86 -3.36 2.47
N TRP A 35 2.35 -2.14 2.66
CA TRP A 35 2.09 -1.53 3.96
C TRP A 35 0.72 -0.85 3.99
N TRP A 36 0.04 -0.98 5.13
CA TRP A 36 -1.06 -0.09 5.50
C TRP A 36 -0.50 1.06 6.32
N PHE A 37 -0.68 2.28 5.83
CA PHE A 37 -0.30 3.49 6.56
C PHE A 37 -1.55 4.22 7.04
N ASP A 38 -1.57 4.55 8.33
CA ASP A 38 -2.58 5.39 8.96
C ASP A 38 -2.05 6.83 9.06
N PRO A 39 -2.48 7.75 8.17
CA PRO A 39 -2.06 9.14 8.18
C PRO A 39 -2.49 9.89 9.45
N ARG A 40 -3.43 9.36 10.24
CA ARG A 40 -3.93 10.02 11.47
C ARG A 40 -2.99 9.80 12.64
N THR A 41 -2.36 8.63 12.69
CA THR A 41 -1.46 8.23 13.79
C THR A 41 0.01 8.18 13.36
N GLY A 42 0.29 8.23 12.05
CA GLY A 42 1.63 8.02 11.50
C GLY A 42 2.10 6.57 11.58
N ARG A 43 1.23 5.62 11.97
CA ARG A 43 1.59 4.22 12.14
C ARG A 43 1.48 3.48 10.81
N SER A 44 2.46 2.62 10.55
CA SER A 44 2.43 1.66 9.44
C SER A 44 2.31 0.23 9.93
N GLN A 45 1.50 -0.57 9.27
CA GLN A 45 1.39 -2.01 9.45
C GLN A 45 1.87 -2.73 8.19
N ALA A 46 2.79 -3.69 8.36
CA ALA A 46 3.24 -4.53 7.25
C ALA A 46 2.13 -5.48 6.82
N VAL A 47 1.83 -5.51 5.52
CA VAL A 47 0.99 -6.55 4.90
C VAL A 47 1.86 -7.75 4.51
N GLY A 48 3.10 -7.48 4.08
CA GLY A 48 4.07 -8.49 3.64
C GLY A 48 4.56 -8.24 2.22
N ARG A 49 5.46 -9.11 1.75
CA ARG A 49 5.98 -9.08 0.38
C ARG A 49 5.06 -9.81 -0.57
N LEU A 50 4.88 -9.23 -1.75
CA LEU A 50 3.92 -9.67 -2.75
C LEU A 50 4.62 -9.71 -4.11
N ALA A 51 4.53 -10.85 -4.79
CA ALA A 51 4.92 -10.92 -6.19
C ALA A 51 4.03 -9.99 -7.02
N CYS A 52 4.64 -9.23 -7.93
CA CYS A 52 3.94 -8.32 -8.84
C CYS A 52 3.28 -9.07 -9.99
N THR A 53 2.37 -9.99 -9.64
CA THR A 53 1.70 -10.88 -10.60
C THR A 53 0.19 -10.82 -10.39
N GLY A 54 -0.54 -10.57 -11.48
CA GLY A 54 -1.99 -10.50 -11.50
C GLY A 54 -2.57 -9.40 -10.61
N GLN A 55 -3.77 -9.65 -10.10
CA GLN A 55 -4.52 -8.71 -9.27
C GLN A 55 -4.63 -9.25 -7.85
N ARG A 56 -4.55 -8.37 -6.86
CA ARG A 56 -4.71 -8.73 -5.46
C ARG A 56 -5.76 -7.84 -4.79
N ALA A 57 -6.64 -8.48 -4.02
CA ALA A 57 -7.59 -7.77 -3.19
C ALA A 57 -6.90 -7.31 -1.90
N PHE A 58 -7.13 -6.05 -1.54
CA PHE A 58 -6.67 -5.44 -0.31
C PHE A 58 -7.88 -5.04 0.53
N VAL A 59 -7.85 -5.43 1.79
CA VAL A 59 -8.87 -5.11 2.79
C VAL A 59 -8.20 -4.26 3.86
N PRO A 60 -8.68 -3.03 4.11
CA PRO A 60 -8.18 -2.21 5.22
C PRO A 60 -8.35 -2.97 6.55
N PRO A 61 -7.38 -2.88 7.48
CA PRO A 61 -7.40 -3.66 8.71
C PRO A 61 -8.57 -3.31 9.63
N GLU A 62 -9.06 -2.07 9.57
CA GLU A 62 -10.22 -1.62 10.34
C GLU A 62 -11.29 -1.00 9.43
N PRO A 63 -12.51 -1.55 9.40
CA PRO A 63 -13.65 -0.97 8.69
C PRO A 63 -14.31 0.14 9.52
N GLY A 64 -14.45 1.35 8.96
CA GLY A 64 -15.13 2.46 9.63
C GLY A 64 -15.25 3.71 8.77
N LYS A 65 -16.33 4.49 8.95
CA LYS A 65 -16.42 5.86 8.40
C LYS A 65 -15.36 6.70 9.13
N HIS A 66 -14.49 7.40 8.40
CA HIS A 66 -13.36 8.23 8.90
C HIS A 66 -12.05 7.48 9.21
N LEU A 67 -11.88 6.25 8.73
CA LEU A 67 -10.58 5.57 8.74
C LEU A 67 -9.93 5.72 7.37
N ASP A 68 -9.19 6.81 7.21
CA ASP A 68 -8.33 7.03 6.06
C ASP A 68 -7.17 6.03 6.12
N TRP A 69 -7.09 5.15 5.13
CA TRP A 69 -5.97 4.22 4.97
C TRP A 69 -5.26 4.50 3.65
N VAL A 70 -3.93 4.48 3.70
CA VAL A 70 -3.07 4.54 2.53
C VAL A 70 -2.40 3.18 2.37
N LEU A 71 -2.66 2.51 1.25
CA LEU A 71 -1.88 1.34 0.86
C LEU A 71 -0.61 1.83 0.17
N VAL A 72 0.54 1.47 0.72
CA VAL A 72 1.86 1.74 0.14
C VAL A 72 2.39 0.42 -0.41
N LEU A 73 2.81 0.45 -1.67
CA LEU A 73 3.45 -0.66 -2.37
C LEU A 73 4.83 -0.20 -2.79
N ASP A 74 5.85 -0.65 -2.07
CA ASP A 74 7.24 -0.26 -2.29
C ASP A 74 8.00 -1.40 -2.96
N ASP A 75 8.89 -1.09 -3.91
CA ASP A 75 9.76 -2.10 -4.50
C ASP A 75 10.61 -2.79 -3.41
N ALA A 76 10.46 -4.11 -3.28
CA ALA A 76 11.18 -4.88 -2.28
C ALA A 76 12.71 -4.84 -2.50
N ALA A 77 13.17 -4.62 -3.73
CA ALA A 77 14.59 -4.49 -4.04
C ALA A 77 15.19 -3.16 -3.53
N ARG A 78 14.36 -2.13 -3.34
CA ARG A 78 14.81 -0.81 -2.89
C ARG A 78 14.90 -0.66 -1.37
N ASN A 79 14.40 -1.65 -0.61
CA ASN A 79 14.47 -1.71 0.86
C ASN A 79 14.05 -0.39 1.56
N TYR A 80 12.93 0.19 1.14
CA TYR A 80 12.40 1.38 1.78
C TYR A 80 12.02 1.12 3.26
N PRO A 81 12.23 2.11 4.15
CA PRO A 81 11.77 2.01 5.53
C PRO A 81 10.24 2.03 5.60
N PRO A 82 9.64 1.58 6.72
CA PRO A 82 8.20 1.65 6.93
C PRO A 82 7.70 3.10 6.78
N PRO A 83 6.59 3.33 6.05
CA PRO A 83 6.05 4.67 5.83
C PRO A 83 5.65 5.33 7.16
N GLY A 84 5.96 6.62 7.31
CA GLY A 84 5.68 7.37 8.55
C GLY A 84 6.76 7.29 9.62
N GLN A 85 7.78 6.44 9.44
CA GLN A 85 9.00 6.52 10.24
C GLN A 85 9.99 7.42 9.49
N ASN A 86 10.26 8.60 10.05
CA ASN A 86 11.40 9.40 9.62
C ASN A 86 12.67 8.71 10.17
N PRO A 87 13.78 8.65 9.42
CA PRO A 87 15.07 8.25 9.97
C PRO A 87 15.54 9.23 11.06
#